data_AF-H6L743-F1
#
_entry.id   AF-H6L743-F1
#
_cell.length_a   1.000
_cell.length_b   1.000
_cell.length_c   1.000
_cell.angle_alpha   90.00
_cell.angle_beta   90.00
_cell.angle_gamma   90.00
#
_symmetry.space_group_name_H-M   'P 1'
#
loop_
_entity.id
_entity.type
_entity.pdbx_description
1 polymer ?
#
loop_
_entity_poly.entity_id
_entity_poly.type
_entity_poly.pdbx_seq_one_letter_code
_entity_poly.pdbx_strand_id
1 'polypeptide(L)'
;MSLGGYWHFEAGKPGPDALKYEYDPMGNRLAKKKLYVDGPADIRSEGQYYVRDPQGNVLAVYQFNEADIAVVGDRDSLYLEELHLYGSARLGILKKALALRYRDESGTVGLPAGSLLKTTLAQSSYQQLELGRRRYELSNHLGNVLATVSDKSLGQDSSQTGQADYYLAQVSSASL
;
A
#
# COMPACT_ATOMS: atom_id res chain seq x y z
N MET A 1 20.01 -5.82 36.55
CA MET A 1 18.82 -5.08 37.02
C MET A 1 17.74 -5.27 35.98
N SER A 2 16.67 -6.00 36.35
CA SER A 2 15.52 -6.25 35.49
C SER A 2 14.59 -5.04 35.54
N LEU A 3 14.30 -4.43 34.39
CA LEU A 3 13.27 -3.40 34.26
C LEU A 3 12.03 -4.06 33.65
N GLY A 4 11.19 -4.63 34.51
CA GLY A 4 9.85 -5.08 34.14
C GLY A 4 8.95 -3.87 33.92
N GLY A 5 8.63 -3.56 32.66
CA GLY A 5 7.57 -2.63 32.32
C GLY A 5 6.21 -3.30 32.52
N TYR A 6 5.41 -2.79 33.44
CA TYR A 6 4.01 -3.19 33.59
C TYR A 6 3.20 -2.61 32.44
N TRP A 7 2.54 -3.47 31.66
CA TRP A 7 1.56 -3.06 30.66
C TRP A 7 0.21 -2.84 31.33
N HIS A 8 -0.37 -1.65 31.16
CA HIS A 8 -1.75 -1.36 31.55
C HIS A 8 -2.62 -1.37 30.29
N PHE A 9 -3.55 -2.32 30.20
CA PHE A 9 -4.54 -2.38 29.13
C PHE A 9 -5.85 -1.81 29.67
N GLU A 10 -6.38 -0.75 29.04
CA GLU A 10 -7.75 -0.27 29.27
C GLU A 10 -8.65 -0.83 28.18
N ALA A 11 -9.45 -1.85 28.50
CA ALA A 11 -10.48 -2.35 27.60
C ALA A 11 -11.55 -1.27 27.36
N GLY A 12 -11.90 -1.00 26.09
CA GLY A 12 -13.07 -0.20 25.72
C GLY A 12 -12.83 1.12 24.98
N LYS A 13 -11.60 1.45 24.59
CA LYS A 13 -11.36 2.60 23.69
C LYS A 13 -11.39 2.17 22.23
N PRO A 14 -12.16 2.84 21.34
CA PRO A 14 -12.09 2.57 19.91
C PRO A 14 -10.71 2.96 19.39
N GLY A 15 -9.91 1.98 18.96
CA GLY A 15 -8.56 2.19 18.45
C GLY A 15 -7.59 1.06 18.81
N PRO A 16 -6.32 1.17 18.41
CA PRO A 16 -5.31 0.20 18.80
C PRO A 16 -4.90 0.36 20.27
N ASP A 17 -4.66 -0.76 20.94
CA ASP A 17 -4.12 -0.81 22.31
C ASP A 17 -2.71 -0.24 22.40
N ALA A 18 -1.91 -0.39 21.33
CA ALA A 18 -0.59 0.22 21.25
C ALA A 18 -0.22 0.69 19.84
N LEU A 19 0.55 1.78 19.79
CA LEU A 19 1.18 2.31 18.58
C LEU A 19 2.70 2.26 18.73
N LYS A 20 3.37 1.63 17.77
CA LYS A 20 4.83 1.57 17.71
C LYS A 20 5.33 2.16 16.40
N TYR A 21 6.43 2.89 16.47
CA TYR A 21 7.11 3.47 15.33
C TYR A 21 8.57 3.03 15.32
N GLU A 22 9.10 2.77 14.13
CA GLU A 22 10.51 2.46 13.92
C GLU A 22 11.09 3.51 12.97
N TYR A 23 12.32 3.92 13.25
CA TYR A 23 13.01 5.01 12.55
C TYR A 23 14.41 4.56 12.14
N ASP A 24 14.90 5.10 11.04
CA ASP A 24 16.30 4.96 10.65
C ASP A 24 17.20 5.93 11.46
N PRO A 25 18.53 5.81 11.37
CA PRO A 25 19.46 6.73 12.04
C PRO A 25 19.34 8.20 11.61
N MET A 26 18.71 8.48 10.46
CA MET A 26 18.47 9.83 9.94
C MET A 26 17.12 10.39 10.43
N GLY A 27 16.37 9.64 11.25
CA GLY A 27 15.08 10.03 11.78
C GLY A 27 13.90 9.83 10.83
N ASN A 28 14.09 9.19 9.68
CA ASN A 28 12.98 8.87 8.80
C ASN A 28 12.20 7.66 9.31
N ARG A 29 10.87 7.70 9.20
CA ARG A 29 10.00 6.58 9.61
C ARG A 29 10.20 5.38 8.68
N LEU A 30 10.52 4.23 9.26
CA LEU A 30 10.66 2.91 8.62
C LEU A 30 9.40 2.07 8.80
N ALA A 31 8.74 2.16 9.95
CA ALA A 31 7.50 1.43 10.20
C ALA A 31 6.52 2.19 11.10
N LYS A 32 5.23 1.92 10.91
CA LYS A 32 4.15 2.20 11.86
C LYS A 32 3.41 0.90 12.12
N LYS A 33 3.31 0.49 13.39
CA LYS A 33 2.65 -0.74 13.82
C LYS A 33 1.55 -0.40 14.81
N LYS A 34 0.37 -0.97 14.61
CA LYS A 34 -0.77 -0.88 15.50
C LYS A 34 -1.02 -2.26 16.07
N LEU A 35 -1.09 -2.38 17.38
CA LEU A 35 -1.41 -3.61 18.08
C LEU A 35 -2.85 -3.53 18.61
N TYR A 36 -3.59 -4.62 18.45
CA TYR A 36 -4.90 -4.81 19.06
C TYR A 36 -4.86 -6.10 19.89
N VAL A 37 -5.39 -6.04 21.11
CA VAL A 37 -5.43 -7.12 22.08
C VAL A 37 -6.88 -7.29 22.51
N ASP A 38 -7.58 -8.18 21.82
CA ASP A 38 -8.99 -8.48 22.06
C ASP A 38 -9.16 -9.64 23.08
N GLY A 39 -8.07 -10.33 23.44
CA GLY A 39 -8.01 -11.36 24.47
C GLY A 39 -6.61 -11.95 24.67
N PRO A 40 -6.44 -12.97 25.54
CA PRO A 40 -5.11 -13.55 25.83
C PRO A 40 -4.46 -14.26 24.64
N ALA A 41 -5.26 -14.63 23.64
CA ALA A 41 -4.81 -15.29 22.40
C ALA A 41 -5.18 -14.51 21.12
N ASP A 42 -6.13 -13.58 21.23
CA ASP A 42 -6.59 -12.74 20.11
C ASP A 42 -5.79 -11.45 20.08
N ILE A 43 -4.58 -11.58 19.53
CA ILE A 43 -3.63 -10.49 19.35
C ILE A 43 -3.36 -10.34 17.86
N ARG A 44 -3.64 -9.14 17.34
CA ARG A 44 -3.42 -8.81 15.93
C ARG A 44 -2.63 -7.51 15.79
N SER A 45 -1.86 -7.42 14.72
CA SER A 45 -1.01 -6.28 14.41
C SER A 45 -1.21 -5.89 12.95
N GLU A 46 -1.38 -4.60 12.70
CA GLU A 46 -1.45 -4.08 11.32
C GLU A 46 -0.58 -2.83 11.19
N GLY A 47 -0.14 -2.53 9.99
CA GLY A 47 0.70 -1.36 9.80
C GLY A 47 1.30 -1.19 8.44
N GLN A 48 2.30 -0.32 8.39
CA GLN A 48 3.00 0.05 7.17
C GLN A 48 4.52 -0.02 7.37
N TYR A 49 5.22 -0.51 6.35
CA TYR A 49 6.67 -0.37 6.18
C TYR A 49 6.96 0.61 5.04
N TYR A 50 7.97 1.46 5.24
CA TYR A 50 8.41 2.44 4.25
C TYR A 50 9.81 2.07 3.75
N VAL A 51 9.96 1.90 2.45
CA VAL A 51 11.26 1.76 1.78
C VAL A 51 11.62 3.10 1.15
N ARG A 52 12.86 3.54 1.37
CA ARG A 52 13.35 4.85 0.96
C ARG A 52 14.64 4.74 0.16
N ASP A 53 14.93 5.76 -0.64
CA ASP A 53 16.25 5.96 -1.23
C ASP A 53 17.25 6.52 -0.18
N PRO A 54 18.55 6.61 -0.51
CA PRO A 54 19.56 7.17 0.41
C PRO A 54 19.33 8.62 0.83
N GLN A 55 18.58 9.40 0.03
CA GLN A 55 18.19 10.77 0.34
C GLN A 55 16.96 10.85 1.26
N GLY A 56 16.32 9.71 1.57
CA GLY A 56 15.15 9.61 2.42
C GLY A 56 13.80 9.72 1.69
N ASN A 57 13.78 9.79 0.36
CA ASN A 57 12.53 9.81 -0.41
C ASN A 57 11.87 8.43 -0.35
N VAL A 58 10.56 8.38 -0.08
CA VAL A 58 9.80 7.10 -0.07
C VAL A 58 9.73 6.56 -1.49
N LEU A 59 10.16 5.32 -1.69
CA LEU A 59 10.03 4.57 -2.93
C LEU A 59 8.82 3.65 -2.91
N ALA A 60 8.60 2.95 -1.80
CA ALA A 60 7.50 2.02 -1.65
C ALA A 60 6.92 2.04 -0.23
N VAL A 61 5.62 1.84 -0.13
CA VAL A 61 4.90 1.59 1.11
C VAL A 61 4.30 0.20 1.03
N TYR A 62 4.58 -0.61 2.04
CA TYR A 62 4.01 -1.94 2.18
C TYR A 62 3.06 -1.97 3.36
N GLN A 63 1.88 -2.54 3.19
CA GLN A 63 0.94 -2.78 4.26
C GLN A 63 1.08 -4.22 4.74
N PHE A 64 1.17 -4.42 6.06
CA PHE A 64 1.15 -5.74 6.66
C PHE A 64 -0.05 -5.91 7.59
N ASN A 65 -0.55 -7.13 7.68
CA ASN A 65 -1.53 -7.54 8.68
C ASN A 65 -1.13 -8.90 9.23
N GLU A 66 -1.09 -9.01 10.55
CA GLU A 66 -0.75 -10.19 11.33
C GLU A 66 -1.90 -10.46 12.31
N ALA A 67 -2.33 -11.72 12.43
CA ALA A 67 -3.37 -12.15 13.34
C ALA A 67 -2.93 -13.42 14.07
N ASP A 68 -3.55 -13.66 15.23
CA ASP A 68 -3.30 -14.83 16.08
C ASP A 68 -1.84 -14.95 16.57
N ILE A 69 -1.15 -13.81 16.73
CA ILE A 69 0.31 -13.69 17.01
C ILE A 69 0.77 -14.48 18.25
N ALA A 70 -0.15 -14.81 19.16
CA ALA A 70 0.12 -15.52 20.41
C ALA A 70 -0.13 -17.05 20.35
N VAL A 71 -0.53 -17.60 19.19
CA VAL A 71 -1.00 -18.99 19.04
C VAL A 71 -0.27 -19.69 17.89
N VAL A 72 -0.22 -21.03 17.92
CA VAL A 72 0.19 -21.87 16.78
C VAL A 72 -0.88 -21.74 15.68
N GLY A 73 -0.81 -20.64 14.93
CA GLY A 73 -1.81 -20.24 13.94
C GLY A 73 -1.51 -18.92 13.23
N ASP A 74 -0.38 -18.26 13.55
CA ASP A 74 0.09 -17.00 12.96
C ASP A 74 -0.28 -16.84 11.49
N ARG A 75 -1.24 -15.95 11.23
CA ARG A 75 -1.58 -15.51 9.89
C ARG A 75 -0.86 -14.21 9.65
N ASP A 76 -0.05 -14.13 8.60
CA ASP A 76 0.58 -12.89 8.18
C ASP A 76 0.29 -12.61 6.71
N SER A 77 0.26 -11.33 6.36
CA SER A 77 0.09 -10.87 5.00
C SER A 77 0.91 -9.62 4.79
N LEU A 78 1.54 -9.52 3.62
CA LEU A 78 2.21 -8.30 3.19
C LEU A 78 1.79 -7.97 1.77
N TYR A 79 1.36 -6.72 1.59
CA TYR A 79 1.00 -6.15 0.30
C TYR A 79 1.92 -4.97 0.01
N LEU A 80 2.37 -4.83 -1.24
CA LEU A 80 2.72 -3.49 -1.72
C LEU A 80 1.42 -2.68 -1.70
N GLU A 81 1.44 -1.48 -1.15
CA GLU A 81 0.28 -0.57 -1.11
C GLU A 81 0.47 0.55 -2.13
N GLU A 82 1.65 1.19 -2.06
CA GLU A 82 2.02 2.32 -2.90
C GLU A 82 3.44 2.15 -3.44
N LEU A 83 3.62 2.46 -4.73
CA LEU A 83 4.92 2.63 -5.34
C LEU A 83 5.03 4.06 -5.85
N HIS A 84 5.97 4.83 -5.31
CA HIS A 84 6.20 6.21 -5.72
C HIS A 84 7.00 6.23 -7.03
N LEU A 85 6.61 7.10 -7.95
CA LEU A 85 7.24 7.26 -9.26
C LEU A 85 8.05 8.55 -9.25
N TYR A 86 9.33 8.47 -9.61
CA TYR A 86 10.25 9.61 -9.65
C TYR A 86 10.90 9.76 -11.03
N GLY A 87 11.17 11.02 -11.40
CA GLY A 87 12.11 11.42 -12.42
C GLY A 87 13.20 12.29 -11.77
N SER A 88 13.30 13.57 -12.18
CA SER A 88 14.07 14.57 -11.42
C SER A 88 13.36 15.00 -10.12
N ALA A 89 12.04 14.80 -10.05
CA ALA A 89 11.19 15.03 -8.89
C ALA A 89 10.11 13.93 -8.84
N ARG A 90 9.28 13.92 -7.78
CA ARG A 90 8.14 13.01 -7.70
C ARG A 90 7.16 13.29 -8.84
N LEU A 91 6.83 12.25 -9.59
CA LEU A 91 5.87 12.28 -10.70
C LEU A 91 4.50 11.76 -10.29
N GLY A 92 4.43 10.96 -9.22
CA GLY A 92 3.17 10.41 -8.73
C GLY A 92 3.32 9.09 -7.97
N ILE A 93 2.24 8.31 -7.97
CA ILE A 93 2.12 7.05 -7.22
C ILE A 93 1.35 6.03 -8.05
N LEU A 94 1.83 4.78 -8.08
CA LEU A 94 1.03 3.61 -8.41
C LEU A 94 0.44 3.03 -7.12
N LYS A 95 -0.89 3.05 -6.98
CA LYS A 95 -1.61 2.37 -5.90
C LYS A 95 -1.99 0.97 -6.36
N LYS A 96 -1.37 -0.05 -5.78
CA LYS A 96 -1.61 -1.45 -6.16
C LYS A 96 -1.44 -2.32 -4.94
N ALA A 97 -2.55 -2.88 -4.44
CA ALA A 97 -2.55 -3.92 -3.40
C ALA A 97 -2.02 -5.26 -3.96
N LEU A 98 -0.73 -5.32 -4.26
CA LEU A 98 -0.07 -6.53 -4.73
C LEU A 98 0.35 -7.35 -3.52
N ALA A 99 -0.30 -8.49 -3.29
CA ALA A 99 0.15 -9.45 -2.31
C ALA A 99 1.59 -9.89 -2.63
N LEU A 100 2.43 -9.96 -1.60
CA LEU A 100 3.82 -10.42 -1.70
C LEU A 100 4.06 -11.65 -0.84
N ARG A 101 3.34 -11.73 0.28
CA ARG A 101 3.47 -12.79 1.28
C ARG A 101 2.10 -13.03 1.87
N TYR A 102 1.77 -14.31 2.07
CA TYR A 102 0.60 -14.72 2.83
C TYR A 102 0.91 -16.04 3.55
N ARG A 103 0.65 -16.09 4.85
CA ARG A 103 0.68 -17.30 5.66
C ARG A 103 -0.71 -17.53 6.24
N ASP A 104 -1.18 -18.78 6.17
CA ASP A 104 -2.42 -19.21 6.81
C ASP A 104 -2.16 -20.08 8.05
N GLU A 105 -3.25 -20.50 8.69
CA GLU A 105 -3.27 -21.35 9.89
C GLU A 105 -2.56 -22.71 9.74
N SER A 106 -2.34 -23.17 8.51
CA SER A 106 -1.57 -24.40 8.26
C SER A 106 -0.05 -24.18 8.37
N GLY A 107 0.38 -22.93 8.58
CA GLY A 107 1.78 -22.51 8.57
C GLY A 107 2.39 -22.44 7.17
N THR A 108 1.59 -22.67 6.12
CA THR A 108 2.07 -22.65 4.74
C THR A 108 2.33 -21.20 4.32
N VAL A 109 3.59 -20.86 4.12
CA VAL A 109 3.98 -19.57 3.53
C VAL A 109 3.78 -19.65 2.02
N GLY A 110 2.73 -19.02 1.52
CA GLY A 110 2.49 -18.84 0.09
C GLY A 110 3.08 -17.52 -0.40
N LEU A 111 3.80 -17.57 -1.52
CA LEU A 111 3.76 -16.45 -2.46
C LEU A 111 2.42 -16.55 -3.18
N PRO A 112 1.73 -15.43 -3.49
CA PRO A 112 0.48 -15.51 -4.23
C PRO A 112 0.73 -16.21 -5.56
N ALA A 113 0.26 -17.46 -5.66
CA ALA A 113 0.48 -18.36 -6.78
C ALA A 113 0.06 -17.73 -8.12
N GLY A 114 -0.87 -16.76 -8.07
CA GLY A 114 -1.32 -15.98 -9.22
C GLY A 114 -0.31 -14.99 -9.81
N SER A 115 0.85 -14.74 -9.19
CA SER A 115 1.87 -13.82 -9.74
C SER A 115 3.04 -14.53 -10.44
N LEU A 116 3.34 -15.79 -10.10
CA LEU A 116 4.41 -16.57 -10.75
C LEU A 116 3.86 -17.58 -11.78
N LEU A 117 2.69 -18.18 -11.51
CA LEU A 117 2.09 -19.18 -12.43
C LEU A 117 1.31 -18.56 -13.59
N LYS A 118 0.94 -17.27 -13.49
CA LYS A 118 0.25 -16.56 -14.57
C LYS A 118 1.17 -16.22 -15.75
N THR A 119 2.49 -16.37 -15.58
CA THR A 119 3.48 -16.16 -16.65
C THR A 119 3.59 -17.35 -17.61
N THR A 120 3.24 -18.57 -17.17
CA THR A 120 3.50 -19.79 -17.96
C THR A 120 2.28 -20.30 -18.73
N LEU A 121 1.05 -19.96 -18.33
CA LEU A 121 -0.18 -20.46 -18.98
C LEU A 121 -1.06 -19.40 -19.66
N ALA A 122 -0.66 -18.12 -19.64
CA ALA A 122 -1.39 -17.03 -20.30
C ALA A 122 -0.55 -16.43 -21.45
N GLN A 123 -0.12 -17.28 -22.39
CA GLN A 123 0.29 -16.82 -23.73
C GLN A 123 -0.96 -16.58 -24.58
N SER A 124 -1.76 -15.56 -24.27
CA SER A 124 -2.68 -14.94 -25.24
C SER A 124 -3.28 -13.66 -24.68
N SER A 125 -3.14 -12.58 -25.45
CA SER A 125 -3.88 -11.31 -25.43
C SER A 125 -3.87 -10.50 -24.13
N TYR A 126 -3.19 -9.34 -24.18
CA TYR A 126 -3.28 -8.21 -23.25
C TYR A 126 -3.44 -8.59 -21.78
N GLN A 127 -2.34 -8.52 -21.01
CA GLN A 127 -2.49 -8.33 -19.56
C GLN A 127 -3.53 -7.23 -19.37
N GLN A 128 -4.67 -7.55 -18.76
CA GLN A 128 -5.76 -6.59 -18.53
C GLN A 128 -5.15 -5.47 -17.68
N LEU A 129 -4.74 -4.39 -18.35
CA LEU A 129 -4.10 -3.26 -17.72
C LEU A 129 -5.14 -2.69 -16.76
N GLU A 130 -4.86 -2.79 -15.46
CA GLU A 130 -5.71 -2.20 -14.43
C GLU A 130 -5.47 -0.69 -14.44
N LEU A 131 -6.19 0.02 -15.31
CA LEU A 131 -6.17 1.49 -15.39
C LEU A 131 -6.85 2.12 -14.17
N GLY A 132 -6.47 3.36 -13.86
CA GLY A 132 -6.96 4.13 -12.71
C GLY A 132 -6.16 3.90 -11.42
N ARG A 133 -5.10 3.08 -11.47
CA ARG A 133 -4.23 2.80 -10.32
C ARG A 133 -3.05 3.74 -10.25
N ARG A 134 -2.62 4.33 -11.37
CA ARG A 134 -1.55 5.34 -11.37
C ARG A 134 -2.16 6.70 -11.21
N ARG A 135 -1.58 7.50 -10.35
CA ARG A 135 -1.89 8.92 -10.16
C ARG A 135 -0.62 9.71 -10.43
N TYR A 136 -0.73 10.73 -11.26
CA TYR A 136 0.35 11.63 -11.63
C TYR A 136 0.09 13.02 -11.05
N GLU A 137 1.14 13.63 -10.54
CA GLU A 137 1.13 14.96 -9.96
C GLU A 137 1.56 15.97 -11.03
N LEU A 138 0.72 16.97 -11.30
CA LEU A 138 1.02 18.09 -12.17
C LEU A 138 1.47 19.26 -11.30
N SER A 139 2.79 19.40 -11.17
CA SER A 139 3.39 20.37 -10.27
C SER A 139 3.99 21.57 -11.00
N ASN A 140 4.03 22.73 -10.34
CA ASN A 140 4.78 23.88 -10.83
C ASN A 140 6.29 23.74 -10.53
N HIS A 141 7.10 24.69 -11.01
CA HIS A 141 8.55 24.71 -10.82
C HIS A 141 9.01 24.91 -9.35
N LEU A 142 8.08 25.25 -8.44
CA LEU A 142 8.33 25.38 -7.01
C LEU A 142 8.02 24.08 -6.24
N GLY A 143 7.52 23.05 -6.93
CA GLY A 143 7.14 21.77 -6.34
C GLY A 143 5.70 21.69 -5.82
N ASN A 144 4.88 22.72 -6.04
CA ASN A 144 3.48 22.68 -5.63
C ASN A 144 2.66 21.84 -6.60
N VAL A 145 1.92 20.84 -6.10
CA VAL A 145 0.97 20.04 -6.89
C VAL A 145 -0.28 20.87 -7.19
N LEU A 146 -0.52 21.16 -8.46
CA LEU A 146 -1.68 21.93 -8.92
C LEU A 146 -2.88 21.03 -9.23
N ALA A 147 -2.60 19.85 -9.79
CA ALA A 147 -3.61 18.85 -10.09
C ALA A 147 -3.05 17.43 -9.99
N THR A 148 -3.95 16.46 -9.79
CA THR A 148 -3.62 15.03 -9.88
C THR A 148 -4.50 14.38 -10.92
N VAL A 149 -3.91 13.64 -11.85
CA VAL A 149 -4.61 12.90 -12.92
C VAL A 149 -4.32 11.41 -12.80
N SER A 150 -5.22 10.55 -13.25
CA SER A 150 -4.96 9.10 -13.31
C SER A 150 -4.59 8.63 -14.71
N ASP A 151 -4.06 7.42 -14.82
CA ASP A 151 -3.88 6.73 -16.10
C ASP A 151 -5.19 6.23 -16.74
N LYS A 152 -6.34 6.50 -16.10
CA LYS A 152 -7.65 6.19 -16.68
C LYS A 152 -8.02 7.22 -17.74
N SER A 153 -8.24 6.70 -18.94
CA SER A 153 -8.77 7.44 -20.08
C SER A 153 -10.29 7.44 -20.08
N LEU A 154 -10.92 8.60 -20.31
CA LEU A 154 -12.36 8.79 -20.38
C LEU A 154 -12.74 9.17 -21.83
N GLY A 155 -13.34 8.21 -22.54
CA GLY A 155 -13.81 8.42 -23.91
C GLY A 155 -14.97 9.42 -23.95
N GLN A 156 -14.94 10.31 -24.92
CA GLN A 156 -15.99 11.28 -25.20
C GLN A 156 -16.58 10.96 -26.58
N ASP A 157 -17.88 10.71 -26.60
CA ASP A 157 -18.66 10.45 -27.82
C ASP A 157 -19.57 11.65 -28.07
N SER A 158 -19.01 12.65 -28.75
CA SER A 158 -19.75 13.85 -29.15
C SER A 158 -20.64 13.59 -30.37
N SER A 159 -20.29 12.58 -31.18
CA SER A 159 -21.02 12.17 -32.38
C SER A 159 -22.20 11.22 -32.10
N GLN A 160 -22.32 10.70 -30.87
CA GLN A 160 -23.33 9.72 -30.42
C GLN A 160 -23.34 8.43 -31.25
N THR A 161 -22.15 8.01 -31.70
CA THR A 161 -21.97 6.82 -32.55
C THR A 161 -21.71 5.55 -31.76
N GLY A 162 -21.56 5.65 -30.43
CA GLY A 162 -21.09 4.58 -29.56
C GLY A 162 -19.58 4.34 -29.63
N GLN A 163 -18.85 5.19 -30.36
CA GLN A 163 -17.39 5.20 -30.46
C GLN A 163 -16.86 6.49 -29.82
N ALA A 164 -15.73 6.41 -29.12
CA ALA A 164 -15.10 7.60 -28.57
C ALA A 164 -14.42 8.41 -29.70
N ASP A 165 -14.77 9.69 -29.82
CA ASP A 165 -14.14 10.63 -30.75
C ASP A 165 -12.77 11.09 -30.22
N TYR A 166 -12.68 11.33 -28.91
CA TYR A 166 -11.46 11.71 -28.22
C TYR A 166 -11.47 11.23 -26.77
N TYR A 167 -10.33 11.43 -26.09
CA TYR A 167 -10.13 10.94 -24.74
C TYR A 167 -9.62 12.04 -23.82
N LEU A 168 -10.19 12.11 -22.63
CA LEU A 168 -9.73 12.96 -21.54
C LEU A 168 -9.10 12.12 -20.45
N ALA A 169 -8.08 12.66 -19.77
CA ALA A 169 -7.56 12.04 -18.56
C ALA A 169 -8.55 12.25 -17.41
N GLN A 170 -8.72 11.25 -16.55
CA GLN A 170 -9.50 11.41 -15.34
C GLN A 170 -8.73 12.27 -14.31
N VAL A 171 -9.25 13.46 -14.00
CA VAL A 171 -8.75 14.32 -12.92
C VAL A 171 -9.26 13.81 -11.57
N SER A 172 -8.34 13.59 -10.63
CA SER A 172 -8.63 13.16 -9.26
C SER A 172 -8.78 14.34 -8.29
N SER A 173 -8.01 15.41 -8.51
CA SER A 173 -8.08 16.65 -7.74
C SER A 173 -7.45 17.80 -8.54
N ALA A 174 -7.90 19.02 -8.27
CA ALA A 174 -7.31 20.24 -8.80
C ALA A 174 -7.49 21.38 -7.78
N SER A 175 -6.47 22.22 -7.63
CA SER A 175 -6.56 23.45 -6.85
C SER A 175 -6.85 24.60 -7.81
N LEU A 176 -7.91 25.36 -7.53
CA LEU A 176 -8.31 26.57 -8.26
C LEU A 176 -7.51 27.78 -7.77
#